data_AF-A0A0T5VRE1-F1
#
_entry.id   AF-A0A0T5VRE1-F1
#
_cell.length_a   1.000
_cell.length_b   1.000
_cell.length_c   1.000
_cell.angle_alpha   90.00
_cell.angle_beta   90.00
_cell.angle_gamma   90.00
#
_symmetry.space_group_name_H-M   'P 1'
#
loop_
_entity.id
_entity.type
_entity.pdbx_description
1 polymer ?
#
loop_
_entity_poly.entity_id
_entity_poly.type
_entity_poly.pdbx_seq_one_letter_code
_entity_poly.pdbx_strand_id
1 'polypeptide(L)'
;MSFEEDVTFKIDLKHQFKSLKYCRLLGILLIITPLAIYMLGWWPFVDFRFFGYMLSVLFIFLLPVFYLHITYYIKNRKATFIIFGNSNLYLYSDKNKRFEFKQKDIDVIEQHIGIYHENNLDFANRRSALWTNYHYVKIRLKTGDHFFLTSLMIDYKCFPMHIYTTKYRFIPYLK
;
A
#
# COMPACT_ATOMS: atom_id res chain seq x y z
N MET A 1 18.07 -2.62 -18.33
CA MET A 1 16.73 -2.68 -18.95
C MET A 1 16.37 -1.23 -19.29
N SER A 2 16.57 -0.82 -20.54
CA SER A 2 16.13 0.48 -21.06
C SER A 2 14.66 0.36 -21.45
N PHE A 3 13.82 1.31 -21.04
CA PHE A 3 12.42 1.34 -21.47
C PHE A 3 12.35 2.13 -22.78
N GLU A 4 11.58 1.69 -23.77
CA GLU A 4 11.38 2.50 -24.98
C GLU A 4 10.49 3.73 -24.71
N GLU A 5 9.63 3.64 -23.68
CA GLU A 5 8.68 4.68 -23.29
C GLU A 5 8.91 5.15 -21.85
N ASP A 6 8.56 6.40 -21.61
CA ASP A 6 8.62 7.01 -20.28
C ASP A 6 7.53 6.46 -19.37
N VAL A 7 7.92 5.93 -18.21
CA VAL A 7 6.99 5.35 -17.25
C VAL A 7 6.70 6.36 -16.14
N THR A 8 5.45 6.76 -15.99
CA THR A 8 5.01 7.71 -14.96
C THR A 8 4.18 7.02 -13.88
N PHE A 9 4.62 7.18 -12.64
CA PHE A 9 3.92 6.72 -11.44
C PHE A 9 3.32 7.91 -10.68
N LYS A 10 2.02 7.81 -10.41
CA LYS A 10 1.23 8.77 -9.63
C LYS A 10 0.16 8.01 -8.86
N ILE A 11 -0.44 8.66 -7.87
CA ILE A 11 -1.60 8.05 -7.21
C ILE A 11 -2.69 7.79 -8.26
N ASP A 12 -3.18 6.55 -8.27
CA ASP A 12 -4.21 6.11 -9.19
C ASP A 12 -5.32 5.37 -8.43
N LEU A 13 -6.55 5.49 -8.92
CA LEU A 13 -7.73 4.84 -8.36
C LEU A 13 -7.54 3.32 -8.33
N LYS A 14 -6.98 2.74 -9.38
CA LYS A 14 -6.73 1.28 -9.44
C LYS A 14 -5.90 0.80 -8.25
N HIS A 15 -4.85 1.53 -7.90
CA HIS A 15 -3.97 1.22 -6.77
C HIS A 15 -4.67 1.42 -5.41
N GLN A 16 -5.52 2.45 -5.29
CA GLN A 16 -6.35 2.65 -4.09
C GLN A 16 -7.33 1.49 -3.88
N PHE A 17 -8.06 1.08 -4.93
CA PHE A 17 -8.97 -0.06 -4.89
C PHE A 17 -8.26 -1.37 -4.55
N LYS A 18 -7.05 -1.58 -5.11
CA LYS A 18 -6.23 -2.74 -4.80
C LYS A 18 -5.79 -2.74 -3.33
N SER A 19 -5.32 -1.60 -2.82
CA SER A 19 -4.87 -1.45 -1.44
C SER A 19 -6.01 -1.68 -0.43
N LEU A 20 -7.24 -1.26 -0.77
CA LEU A 20 -8.44 -1.41 0.07
C LEU A 20 -9.19 -2.74 -0.12
N LYS A 21 -8.66 -3.72 -0.87
CA LYS A 21 -9.37 -4.98 -1.18
C LYS A 21 -10.07 -5.62 0.02
N TYR A 22 -9.36 -5.78 1.15
CA TYR A 22 -9.91 -6.44 2.34
C TYR A 22 -10.91 -5.56 3.09
N CYS A 23 -10.67 -4.25 3.18
CA CYS A 23 -11.65 -3.31 3.74
C CYS A 23 -12.94 -3.28 2.92
N ARG A 24 -12.83 -3.35 1.59
CA ARG A 24 -13.98 -3.41 0.69
C ARG A 24 -14.79 -4.69 0.90
N LEU A 25 -14.12 -5.85 0.98
CA LEU A 25 -14.81 -7.12 1.26
C LEU A 25 -15.53 -7.08 2.61
N LEU A 26 -14.88 -6.54 3.64
CA LEU A 26 -15.48 -6.38 4.95
C LEU A 26 -16.67 -5.41 4.92
N GLY A 27 -16.53 -4.26 4.26
CA GLY A 27 -17.60 -3.27 4.11
C GLY A 27 -18.82 -3.82 3.37
N ILE A 28 -18.61 -4.63 2.32
CA ILE A 28 -19.69 -5.31 1.61
C ILE A 28 -20.41 -6.28 2.55
N LEU A 29 -19.67 -7.08 3.32
CA LEU A 29 -20.26 -7.99 4.31
C LEU A 29 -21.10 -7.23 5.34
N LEU A 30 -20.59 -6.10 5.85
CA LEU A 30 -21.29 -5.26 6.81
C LEU A 30 -22.59 -4.64 6.29
N ILE A 31 -22.77 -4.52 4.97
CA ILE A 31 -23.99 -4.00 4.35
C ILE A 31 -24.94 -5.15 3.98
N ILE A 32 -24.42 -6.22 3.37
CA ILE A 32 -25.23 -7.35 2.89
C ILE A 32 -25.84 -8.13 4.06
N THR A 33 -25.07 -8.37 5.13
CA THR A 33 -25.57 -9.14 6.29
C THR A 33 -26.81 -8.53 6.94
N PRO A 34 -26.84 -7.25 7.35
CA PRO A 34 -28.05 -6.67 7.92
C PRO A 34 -29.20 -6.57 6.91
N LEU A 35 -28.91 -6.33 5.63
CA LEU A 35 -29.93 -6.34 4.57
C LEU A 35 -30.58 -7.71 4.43
N ALA A 36 -29.79 -8.78 4.41
CA ALA A 36 -30.28 -10.15 4.33
C ALA A 36 -31.11 -10.54 5.56
N ILE A 37 -30.63 -10.17 6.77
CA ILE A 37 -31.37 -10.36 8.02
C ILE A 37 -32.76 -9.69 7.95
N TYR A 38 -32.79 -8.45 7.44
CA TYR A 38 -34.03 -7.71 7.27
C TYR A 38 -34.97 -8.38 6.26
N MET A 39 -34.47 -8.75 5.08
CA MET A 39 -35.26 -9.39 4.03
C MET A 39 -35.82 -10.76 4.42
N LEU A 40 -35.08 -11.52 5.24
CA LEU A 40 -35.50 -12.84 5.72
C LEU A 40 -36.37 -12.78 6.99
N GLY A 41 -36.62 -11.58 7.53
CA GLY A 41 -37.42 -11.41 8.75
C GLY A 41 -36.76 -11.98 10.00
N TRP A 42 -35.43 -12.14 10.00
CA TRP A 42 -34.68 -12.72 11.12
C TRP A 42 -34.38 -11.75 12.25
N TRP A 43 -34.90 -10.52 12.15
CA TRP A 43 -34.74 -9.47 13.16
C TRP A 43 -35.03 -9.91 14.61
N PRO A 44 -36.05 -10.75 14.90
CA PRO A 44 -36.33 -11.21 16.26
C PRO A 44 -35.23 -12.11 16.86
N PHE A 45 -34.39 -12.72 16.01
CA PHE A 45 -33.34 -13.64 16.42
C PHE A 45 -31.96 -12.98 16.52
N VAL A 46 -31.88 -11.67 16.28
CA VAL A 46 -30.62 -10.92 16.24
C VAL A 46 -30.44 -10.14 17.53
N ASP A 47 -29.36 -10.43 18.25
CA ASP A 47 -28.94 -9.61 19.38
C ASP A 47 -28.14 -8.40 18.88
N PHE A 48 -28.77 -7.23 18.93
CA PHE A 48 -28.14 -5.95 18.55
C PHE A 48 -26.94 -5.57 19.40
N ARG A 49 -26.88 -6.03 20.66
CA ARG A 49 -25.72 -5.77 21.53
C ARG A 49 -24.54 -6.56 21.03
N PHE A 50 -24.74 -7.85 20.75
CA PHE A 50 -23.71 -8.71 20.15
C PHE A 50 -23.24 -8.16 18.80
N PHE A 51 -24.17 -7.74 17.94
CA PHE A 51 -23.83 -7.11 16.66
C PHE A 51 -23.00 -5.83 16.84
N GLY A 52 -23.40 -4.97 17.79
CA GLY A 52 -22.66 -3.77 18.15
C GLY A 52 -21.23 -4.07 18.61
N TYR A 53 -21.05 -5.05 19.52
CA TYR A 53 -19.72 -5.49 19.95
C TYR A 53 -18.88 -6.00 18.79
N MET A 54 -19.47 -6.81 17.90
CA MET A 54 -18.75 -7.31 16.73
C MET A 54 -18.30 -6.19 15.80
N LEU A 55 -19.15 -5.20 15.56
CA LEU A 55 -18.80 -4.03 14.76
C LEU A 55 -17.68 -3.22 15.40
N SER A 56 -17.70 -3.02 16.72
CA SER A 56 -16.64 -2.33 17.45
C SER A 56 -15.29 -3.05 17.33
N VAL A 57 -15.27 -4.37 17.49
CA VAL A 57 -14.05 -5.19 17.33
C VAL A 57 -13.51 -5.08 15.91
N LEU A 58 -14.38 -5.18 14.90
CA LEU A 58 -13.99 -5.03 13.49
C LEU A 58 -13.37 -3.65 13.21
N PHE A 59 -13.93 -2.59 13.79
CA PHE A 59 -13.42 -1.23 13.61
C PHE A 59 -11.99 -1.09 14.14
N ILE A 60 -11.68 -1.70 15.30
CA ILE A 60 -10.33 -1.70 15.87
C ILE A 60 -9.33 -2.34 14.91
N PHE A 61 -9.68 -3.46 14.27
CA PHE A 61 -8.82 -4.13 13.29
C PHE A 61 -8.63 -3.34 11.99
N LEU A 62 -9.55 -2.42 11.67
CA LEU A 62 -9.43 -1.53 10.51
C LEU A 62 -8.53 -0.31 10.76
N LEU A 63 -8.28 0.07 12.03
CA LEU A 63 -7.48 1.26 12.37
C LEU A 63 -6.10 1.27 11.69
N PRO A 64 -5.30 0.18 11.67
CA PRO A 64 -4.02 0.18 10.97
C PRO A 64 -4.15 0.41 9.47
N VAL A 65 -5.25 -0.08 8.85
CA VAL A 65 -5.49 0.13 7.42
C VAL A 65 -5.81 1.58 7.13
N PHE A 66 -6.69 2.20 7.93
CA PHE A 66 -6.99 3.63 7.78
C PHE A 66 -5.76 4.50 8.00
N TYR A 67 -4.98 4.20 9.04
CA TYR A 67 -3.71 4.90 9.31
C TYR A 67 -2.75 4.82 8.13
N LEU A 68 -2.52 3.63 7.57
CA LEU A 68 -1.64 3.44 6.41
C LEU A 68 -2.20 4.14 5.17
N HIS A 69 -3.50 4.04 4.91
CA HIS A 69 -4.12 4.67 3.75
C HIS A 69 -3.96 6.19 3.79
N ILE A 70 -4.28 6.80 4.94
CA ILE A 70 -4.20 8.25 5.13
C ILE A 70 -2.74 8.71 5.03
N THR A 71 -1.81 8.05 5.72
CA THR A 71 -0.39 8.44 5.71
C THR A 71 0.22 8.30 4.32
N TYR A 72 -0.07 7.22 3.61
CA TYR A 72 0.40 7.01 2.24
C TYR A 72 -0.19 8.04 1.27
N TYR A 73 -1.49 8.31 1.40
CA TYR A 73 -2.17 9.30 0.58
C TYR A 73 -1.59 10.70 0.81
N ILE A 74 -1.43 11.12 2.06
CA ILE A 74 -0.82 12.42 2.39
C ILE A 74 0.61 12.51 1.85
N LYS A 75 1.40 11.44 1.96
CA LYS A 75 2.79 11.42 1.48
C LYS A 75 2.90 11.53 -0.05
N ASN A 76 1.94 10.97 -0.79
CA ASN A 76 2.05 10.84 -2.24
C ASN A 76 0.99 11.60 -3.06
N ARG A 77 0.01 12.28 -2.45
CA ARG A 77 -1.10 12.99 -3.15
C ARG A 77 -0.68 14.02 -4.20
N LYS A 78 0.54 14.55 -4.10
CA LYS A 78 1.13 15.49 -5.06
C LYS A 78 2.48 14.99 -5.58
N ALA A 79 2.78 13.72 -5.35
CA ALA A 79 4.04 13.12 -5.79
C ALA A 79 3.86 12.51 -7.18
N THR A 80 4.83 12.75 -8.04
CA THR A 80 4.98 12.11 -9.34
C THR A 80 6.38 11.54 -9.43
N PHE A 81 6.49 10.31 -9.89
CA PHE A 81 7.77 9.68 -10.15
C PHE A 81 7.83 9.24 -11.61
N ILE A 82 8.83 9.71 -12.36
CA ILE A 82 8.99 9.45 -13.79
C ILE A 82 10.31 8.74 -14.01
N ILE A 83 10.27 7.71 -14.84
CA ILE A 83 11.44 7.00 -15.35
C ILE A 83 11.51 7.29 -16.84
N PHE A 84 12.56 7.99 -17.25
CA PHE A 84 12.78 8.30 -18.65
C PHE A 84 13.49 7.12 -19.32
N GLY A 85 12.81 6.49 -20.28
CA GLY A 85 13.17 5.15 -20.73
C GLY A 85 14.56 5.04 -21.39
N ASN A 86 15.00 6.12 -22.03
CA ASN A 86 16.24 6.17 -22.82
C ASN A 86 17.40 6.92 -22.16
N SER A 87 17.19 7.59 -21.02
CA SER A 87 18.18 8.53 -20.46
C SER A 87 18.79 8.13 -19.12
N ASN A 88 18.43 6.96 -18.57
CA ASN A 88 18.77 6.55 -17.19
C ASN A 88 18.48 7.66 -16.16
N LEU A 89 17.52 8.52 -16.49
CA LEU A 89 17.14 9.69 -15.71
C LEU A 89 15.84 9.39 -15.01
N TYR A 90 15.80 9.78 -13.76
CA TYR A 90 14.65 9.64 -12.89
C TYR A 90 14.27 11.02 -12.38
N LEU A 91 12.97 11.29 -12.37
CA LEU A 91 12.43 12.52 -11.82
C LEU A 91 11.46 12.16 -10.69
N TYR A 92 11.77 12.66 -9.50
CA TYR A 92 10.83 12.68 -8.39
C TYR A 92 10.38 14.12 -8.16
N SER A 93 9.08 14.36 -8.13
CA SER A 93 8.52 15.66 -7.81
C SER A 93 7.44 15.49 -6.75
N ASP A 94 7.46 16.30 -5.70
CA ASP A 94 6.38 16.42 -4.72
C ASP A 94 5.94 17.89 -4.56
N LYS A 95 5.10 18.18 -3.55
CA LYS A 95 4.63 19.55 -3.31
C LYS A 95 5.77 20.55 -3.08
N ASN A 96 6.89 20.11 -2.52
CA ASN A 96 7.93 20.97 -1.97
C ASN A 96 9.24 20.88 -2.75
N LYS A 97 9.49 19.77 -3.45
CA LYS A 97 10.78 19.46 -4.04
C LYS A 97 10.64 18.77 -5.38
N ARG A 98 11.62 19.05 -6.25
CA ARG A 98 11.83 18.36 -7.52
C ARG A 98 13.28 17.87 -7.55
N PHE A 99 13.46 16.58 -7.76
CA PHE A 99 14.77 15.93 -7.81
C PHE A 99 14.91 15.19 -9.13
N GLU A 100 15.97 15.52 -9.85
CA GLU A 100 16.42 14.80 -11.04
C GLU A 100 17.71 14.07 -10.68
N PHE A 101 17.73 12.76 -10.91
CA PHE A 101 18.87 11.92 -10.53
C PHE A 101 19.02 10.77 -11.52
N LYS A 102 20.22 10.19 -11.57
CA LYS A 102 20.53 9.02 -12.39
C LYS A 102 20.69 7.79 -11.51
N GLN A 103 20.71 6.61 -12.13
CA GLN A 103 20.90 5.34 -11.40
C GLN A 103 22.15 5.35 -10.53
N LYS A 104 23.25 5.97 -11.00
CA LYS A 104 24.52 6.07 -10.27
C LYS A 104 24.46 6.93 -9.01
N ASP A 105 23.44 7.79 -8.89
CA ASP A 105 23.24 8.70 -7.77
C ASP A 105 22.41 8.03 -6.66
N ILE A 106 21.81 6.87 -6.95
CA ILE A 106 21.10 6.04 -5.99
C ILE A 106 22.13 5.32 -5.11
N ASP A 107 21.92 5.42 -3.81
CA ASP A 107 22.69 4.69 -2.81
C ASP A 107 22.02 3.34 -2.52
N VAL A 108 20.73 3.35 -2.17
CA VAL A 108 19.97 2.12 -1.91
C VAL A 108 18.50 2.28 -2.27
N ILE A 109 17.89 1.19 -2.73
CA ILE A 109 16.45 1.04 -2.90
C ILE A 109 15.99 -0.06 -1.95
N GLU A 110 15.25 0.35 -0.92
CA GLU A 110 14.68 -0.55 0.08
C GLU A 110 13.19 -0.73 -0.16
N GLN A 111 12.75 -1.97 -0.22
CA GLN A 111 11.34 -2.31 -0.28
C GLN A 111 10.84 -2.71 1.11
N HIS A 112 9.68 -2.20 1.49
CA HIS A 112 9.03 -2.53 2.75
C HIS A 112 7.67 -3.14 2.48
N ILE A 113 7.51 -4.41 2.86
CA ILE A 113 6.31 -5.21 2.65
C ILE A 113 5.85 -5.88 3.93
N GLY A 114 4.58 -6.30 3.94
CA GLY A 114 4.01 -7.07 5.03
C GLY A 114 4.77 -8.37 5.28
N ILE A 115 4.94 -8.76 6.55
CA ILE A 115 5.63 -9.99 6.98
C ILE A 115 5.03 -11.25 6.37
N TYR A 116 3.76 -11.21 5.97
CA TYR A 116 3.05 -12.30 5.30
C TYR A 116 3.69 -12.69 3.96
N HIS A 117 4.40 -11.76 3.30
CA HIS A 117 5.15 -12.06 2.08
C HIS A 117 6.45 -12.83 2.33
N GLU A 118 6.92 -12.90 3.57
CA GLU A 118 8.09 -13.69 3.97
C GLU A 118 7.82 -15.20 3.90
N ASN A 119 6.55 -15.61 3.98
CA ASN A 119 6.17 -17.03 3.84
C ASN A 119 6.64 -17.69 2.55
N ASN A 120 6.78 -16.90 1.48
CA ASN A 120 7.27 -17.43 0.20
C ASN A 120 8.75 -17.84 0.30
N LEU A 121 9.45 -17.46 1.36
CA LEU A 121 10.85 -17.78 1.61
C LEU A 121 11.02 -18.87 2.67
N ASP A 122 10.27 -18.81 3.77
CA ASP A 122 10.49 -19.67 4.94
C ASP A 122 9.34 -20.65 5.25
N PHE A 123 8.24 -20.60 4.50
CA PHE A 123 7.07 -21.46 4.67
C PHE A 123 6.45 -21.46 6.09
N ALA A 124 6.61 -20.39 6.87
CA ALA A 124 6.13 -20.33 8.26
C ALA A 124 4.59 -20.16 8.41
N ASN A 125 3.81 -20.36 7.35
CA ASN A 125 2.33 -20.34 7.36
C ASN A 125 1.67 -19.08 7.95
N ARG A 126 2.32 -17.90 7.86
CA ARG A 126 1.72 -16.62 8.30
C ARG A 126 0.45 -16.29 7.49
N ARG A 127 -0.64 -15.89 8.13
CA ARG A 127 -1.89 -15.55 7.43
C ARG A 127 -1.96 -14.08 7.06
N SER A 128 -2.41 -13.74 5.85
CA SER A 128 -2.60 -12.35 5.41
C SER A 128 -3.47 -11.55 6.37
N ALA A 129 -3.00 -10.37 6.78
CA ALA A 129 -3.80 -9.39 7.52
C ALA A 129 -4.49 -8.38 6.59
N LEU A 130 -5.37 -7.55 7.16
CA LEU A 130 -6.16 -6.55 6.43
C LEU A 130 -5.29 -5.51 5.70
N TRP A 131 -4.09 -5.24 6.19
CA TRP A 131 -3.12 -4.30 5.61
C TRP A 131 -2.06 -4.97 4.72
N THR A 132 -2.23 -6.24 4.32
CA THR A 132 -1.22 -6.97 3.52
C THR A 132 -0.90 -6.30 2.18
N ASN A 133 -1.86 -5.59 1.58
CA ASN A 133 -1.65 -4.94 0.28
C ASN A 133 -0.86 -3.62 0.39
N TYR A 134 -0.63 -3.12 1.60
CA TYR A 134 0.16 -1.91 1.81
C TYR A 134 1.63 -2.26 1.78
N HIS A 135 2.39 -1.43 1.05
CA HIS A 135 3.83 -1.55 0.91
C HIS A 135 4.38 -0.20 0.47
N TYR A 136 5.68 -0.01 0.60
CA TYR A 136 6.34 1.16 0.05
C TYR A 136 7.77 0.84 -0.37
N VAL A 137 8.28 1.60 -1.32
CA VAL A 137 9.68 1.60 -1.72
C VAL A 137 10.30 2.90 -1.25
N LYS A 138 11.41 2.80 -0.52
CA LYS A 138 12.24 3.91 -0.09
C LYS A 138 13.47 3.95 -0.98
N ILE A 139 13.67 5.07 -1.65
CA ILE A 139 14.86 5.31 -2.47
C ILE A 139 15.69 6.34 -1.75
N ARG A 140 16.96 6.02 -1.50
CA ARG A 140 17.94 6.93 -0.89
C ARG A 140 19.00 7.26 -1.92
N LEU A 141 19.26 8.56 -2.08
CA LEU A 141 20.34 9.06 -2.91
C LEU A 141 21.64 9.17 -2.11
N LYS A 142 22.77 9.18 -2.81
CA LYS A 142 24.09 9.39 -2.22
C LYS A 142 24.23 10.77 -1.56
N THR A 143 23.39 11.74 -1.94
CA THR A 143 23.31 13.07 -1.30
C THR A 143 22.66 13.01 0.10
N GLY A 144 22.06 11.89 0.48
CA GLY A 144 21.30 11.73 1.72
C GLY A 144 19.80 11.99 1.58
N ASP A 145 19.36 12.54 0.44
CA ASP A 145 17.94 12.69 0.14
C ASP A 145 17.24 11.34 0.02
N HIS A 146 16.00 11.27 0.45
CA HIS A 146 15.20 10.06 0.32
C HIS A 146 13.73 10.38 0.03
N PHE A 147 13.11 9.48 -0.72
CA PHE A 147 11.70 9.59 -1.09
C PHE A 147 11.01 8.23 -1.00
N PHE A 148 9.69 8.29 -0.88
CA PHE A 148 8.84 7.13 -0.64
C PHE A 148 7.82 7.00 -1.76
N LEU A 149 7.79 5.84 -2.39
CA LEU A 149 6.79 5.44 -3.37
C LEU A 149 5.90 4.39 -2.73
N THR A 150 4.66 4.74 -2.42
CA THR A 150 3.75 3.84 -1.70
C THR A 150 2.92 2.98 -2.64
N SER A 151 2.25 1.97 -2.08
CA SER A 151 1.30 1.09 -2.78
C SER A 151 0.12 1.81 -3.44
N LEU A 152 -0.09 3.09 -3.12
CA LEU A 152 -1.10 3.93 -3.79
C LEU A 152 -0.59 4.50 -5.13
N MET A 153 0.73 4.53 -5.35
CA MET A 153 1.38 4.99 -6.58
C MET A 153 1.91 3.85 -7.44
N ILE A 154 2.50 2.84 -6.80
CA ILE A 154 3.22 1.77 -7.49
C ILE A 154 2.76 0.41 -7.02
N ASP A 155 2.92 -0.59 -7.88
CA ASP A 155 2.95 -1.99 -7.49
C ASP A 155 4.41 -2.42 -7.37
N TYR A 156 4.84 -2.81 -6.17
CA TYR A 156 6.23 -3.26 -5.96
C TYR A 156 6.63 -4.41 -6.89
N LYS A 157 5.68 -5.26 -7.30
CA LYS A 157 5.97 -6.41 -8.18
C LYS A 157 6.31 -6.00 -9.60
N CYS A 158 5.79 -4.84 -10.02
CA CYS A 158 6.00 -4.28 -11.35
C CYS A 158 6.98 -3.10 -11.30
N PHE A 159 7.73 -2.95 -10.21
CA PHE A 159 8.65 -1.85 -10.06
C PHE A 159 9.89 -2.08 -10.91
N PRO A 160 10.21 -1.20 -11.88
CA PRO A 160 11.23 -1.46 -12.89
C PRO A 160 12.68 -1.28 -12.42
N MET A 161 12.90 -0.84 -11.18
CA MET A 161 14.25 -0.64 -10.63
C MET A 161 14.64 -1.80 -9.72
N HIS A 162 15.94 -2.11 -9.71
CA HIS A 162 16.48 -3.19 -8.89
C HIS A 162 16.34 -2.86 -7.39
N ILE A 163 15.66 -3.74 -6.66
CA ILE A 163 15.52 -3.64 -5.21
C ILE A 163 16.74 -4.29 -4.56
N TYR A 164 17.48 -3.52 -3.77
CA TYR A 164 18.68 -4.01 -3.08
C TYR A 164 18.35 -4.70 -1.76
N THR A 165 17.31 -4.27 -1.08
CA THR A 165 16.97 -4.79 0.25
C THR A 165 15.46 -4.86 0.43
N THR A 166 14.97 -5.99 0.92
CA THR A 166 13.57 -6.16 1.30
C THR A 166 13.46 -6.26 2.82
N LYS A 167 12.61 -5.42 3.42
CA LYS A 167 12.34 -5.40 4.85
C LYS A 167 10.90 -5.84 5.09
N TYR A 168 10.75 -6.99 5.74
CA TYR A 168 9.47 -7.53 6.18
C TYR A 168 9.01 -6.85 7.48
N ARG A 169 7.76 -6.40 7.51
CA ARG A 169 7.20 -5.68 8.66
C ARG A 169 5.81 -6.19 8.97
N PHE A 170 5.46 -6.24 10.25
CA PHE A 170 4.09 -6.56 10.65
C PHE A 170 3.12 -5.53 10.05
N ILE A 171 3.36 -4.24 10.27
CA ILE A 171 2.66 -3.10 9.66
C ILE A 171 3.71 -2.26 8.93
N PRO A 172 3.60 -2.03 7.61
CA PRO A 172 4.59 -1.29 6.83
C PRO A 172 4.41 0.24 6.99
N TYR A 173 4.57 0.78 8.20
CA TYR A 173 4.54 2.24 8.40
C TYR A 173 5.77 2.92 7.81
N LEU A 174 5.59 4.14 7.30
CA LEU A 174 6.68 4.97 6.79
C LEU A 174 7.67 5.31 7.91
N LYS A 175 8.97 5.07 7.65
CA LYS A 175 10.10 5.45 8.52
C LYS A 175 11.08 6.35 7.79
#